data_AF-D2VLE6-F1
#
_entry.id   AF-D2VLE6-F1
#
_cell.length_a   1.000
_cell.length_b   1.000
_cell.length_c   1.000
_cell.angle_alpha   90.00
_cell.angle_beta   90.00
_cell.angle_gamma   90.00
#
_symmetry.space_group_name_H-M   'P 1'
#
loop_
_entity.id
_entity.type
_entity.pdbx_description
1 polymer ?
#
loop_
_entity_poly.entity_id
_entity_poly.type
_entity_poly.pdbx_seq_one_letter_code
_entity_poly.pdbx_strand_id
1 'polypeptide(L)'
;MSTTNQQPQKVKTTEEEEALLIQKGTGLHLDSWPYNLWKKLKSDMTYEELDRFRPFQSMVCLTDGDSDPNKKEGGLEVIPGFASVAERYFPAMDQKVRNGKGFRVKSPWISSYHIRFNQEEDEPLFEMVRKVKRIPQEWKAPSPSSELTKLENADEMLGYMRKIVKEHDALEYVPIKKGDFIFFDNRTAHRNSDANHMDRPRSVFYHAYSCTDPVNRNTIEKLREKRKTFEHPDDFGTKFRVEQMYLHPENDLVPLTPLGECLYNEKPYESIMEENGENSSILSQILKENDHFLTQKHIDFFHRFGYVVVENCVPDQDCDQLLNELFKYSSLAGCPISFDGNSVSQVQFSNIGGGFGSMVEFYYLPMQQKMRMNPALYTSTVKLLSHTWGSKTANDWNVPYACPLEIDSRKLWLYIDRMNFRLPNQ
;
A
#
# COMPACT_ATOMS: atom_id res chain seq x y z
N MET A 1 -15.14 -3.76 53.06
CA MET A 1 -13.72 -3.38 52.91
C MET A 1 -13.13 -4.27 51.83
N SER A 2 -12.89 -3.74 50.64
CA SER A 2 -12.36 -4.50 49.49
C SER A 2 -10.90 -4.11 49.30
N THR A 3 -9.99 -5.06 49.49
CA THR A 3 -8.54 -4.90 49.32
C THR A 3 -8.17 -5.09 47.86
N THR A 4 -7.93 -3.98 47.16
CA THR A 4 -7.43 -3.99 45.78
C THR A 4 -5.96 -4.37 45.78
N ASN A 5 -5.64 -5.56 45.29
CA ASN A 5 -4.27 -6.04 45.08
C ASN A 5 -3.65 -5.26 43.90
N GLN A 6 -2.91 -4.20 44.19
CA GLN A 6 -2.06 -3.54 43.19
C GLN A 6 -0.81 -4.42 42.98
N GLN A 7 -0.70 -5.01 41.78
CA GLN A 7 0.54 -5.67 41.38
C GLN A 7 1.67 -4.63 41.31
N PRO A 8 2.88 -4.95 41.79
CA PRO A 8 4.01 -4.04 41.77
C PRO A 8 4.37 -3.69 40.33
N GLN A 9 4.33 -2.39 39.99
CA GLN A 9 4.87 -1.87 38.75
C GLN A 9 6.35 -2.24 38.68
N LYS A 10 6.69 -3.08 37.70
CA LYS A 10 8.08 -3.44 37.39
C LYS A 10 8.82 -2.16 36.99
N VAL A 11 9.72 -1.69 37.84
CA VAL A 11 10.62 -0.57 37.53
C VAL A 11 11.48 -1.03 36.36
N LYS A 12 11.28 -0.44 35.17
CA LYS A 12 12.16 -0.64 34.02
C LYS A 12 13.54 -0.08 34.35
N THR A 13 14.57 -0.87 34.10
CA THR A 13 15.98 -0.48 34.28
C THR A 13 16.37 0.59 33.27
N THR A 14 17.20 1.56 33.69
CA THR A 14 17.72 2.66 32.87
C THR A 14 18.36 2.23 31.55
N GLU A 15 18.88 1.00 31.46
CA GLU A 15 19.48 0.45 30.23
C GLU A 15 18.47 0.21 29.09
N GLU A 16 17.18 -0.02 29.37
CA GLU A 16 16.16 -0.19 28.31
C GLU A 16 15.80 1.15 27.64
N GLU A 17 16.03 2.29 28.30
CA GLU A 17 15.71 3.62 27.78
C GLU A 17 16.74 4.11 26.73
N GLU A 18 17.95 3.56 26.75
CA GLU A 18 19.04 3.92 25.83
C GLU A 18 19.16 3.01 24.59
N ALA A 19 18.31 1.99 24.46
CA ALA A 19 18.38 1.09 23.31
C ALA A 19 18.16 1.85 21.99
N LEU A 20 19.16 1.81 21.12
CA LEU A 20 19.12 2.39 19.77
C LEU A 20 17.92 1.82 19.00
N LEU A 21 17.18 2.68 18.33
CA LEU A 21 16.06 2.28 17.49
C LEU A 21 16.58 1.48 16.28
N ILE A 22 16.17 0.22 16.19
CA ILE A 22 16.45 -0.63 15.02
C ILE A 22 15.17 -0.80 14.21
N GLN A 23 15.07 -0.03 13.13
CA GLN A 23 14.01 -0.15 12.16
C GLN A 23 14.31 -1.28 11.18
N LYS A 24 13.52 -2.37 11.24
CA LYS A 24 13.60 -3.48 10.31
C LYS A 24 12.62 -3.29 9.16
N GLY A 25 12.94 -3.88 8.00
CA GLY A 25 11.98 -4.02 6.91
C GLY A 25 10.77 -4.85 7.33
N THR A 26 9.72 -4.79 6.53
CA THR A 26 8.58 -5.71 6.72
C THR A 26 9.07 -7.14 6.47
N GLY A 27 9.94 -7.37 5.48
CA GLY A 27 10.24 -8.72 5.01
C GLY A 27 9.23 -9.12 3.93
N LEU A 28 9.60 -10.11 3.12
CA LEU A 28 8.83 -10.43 1.92
C LEU A 28 7.46 -11.02 2.29
N HIS A 29 6.40 -10.48 1.69
CA HIS A 29 5.01 -10.88 1.94
C HIS A 29 4.07 -10.56 0.77
N LEU A 30 2.82 -11.02 0.88
CA LEU A 30 1.65 -10.56 0.12
C LEU A 30 0.59 -10.04 1.08
N ASP A 31 -0.16 -9.04 0.61
CA ASP A 31 -1.30 -8.44 1.30
C ASP A 31 -2.63 -9.08 0.86
N SER A 32 -2.57 -10.27 0.29
CA SER A 32 -3.70 -11.06 -0.18
C SER A 32 -3.44 -12.56 0.00
N TRP A 33 -4.54 -13.33 0.10
CA TRP A 33 -4.46 -14.78 0.25
C TRP A 33 -4.46 -15.46 -1.13
N PRO A 34 -3.32 -16.00 -1.59
CA PRO A 34 -3.15 -16.34 -3.00
C PRO A 34 -3.92 -17.61 -3.42
N TYR A 35 -4.38 -18.43 -2.48
CA TYR A 35 -5.20 -19.62 -2.81
C TYR A 35 -6.66 -19.26 -3.07
N ASN A 36 -7.13 -18.12 -2.56
CA ASN A 36 -8.48 -17.62 -2.79
C ASN A 36 -8.57 -16.14 -2.43
N LEU A 37 -8.49 -15.27 -3.43
CA LEU A 37 -8.59 -13.81 -3.25
C LEU A 37 -9.99 -13.34 -2.86
N TRP A 38 -11.00 -14.20 -3.04
CA TRP A 38 -12.42 -13.87 -2.92
C TRP A 38 -13.04 -14.36 -1.61
N LYS A 39 -12.20 -14.86 -0.70
CA LYS A 39 -12.61 -15.35 0.61
C LYS A 39 -11.58 -14.94 1.65
N LYS A 40 -12.06 -14.73 2.87
CA LYS A 40 -11.20 -14.48 4.02
C LYS A 40 -10.84 -15.81 4.69
N LEU A 41 -9.55 -16.02 4.91
CA LEU A 41 -9.06 -17.23 5.57
C LEU A 41 -9.11 -17.09 7.09
N LYS A 42 -9.90 -17.94 7.75
CA LYS A 42 -10.00 -18.03 9.21
C LYS A 42 -8.71 -18.60 9.84
N SER A 43 -8.66 -18.60 11.17
CA SER A 43 -7.56 -19.21 11.93
C SER A 43 -7.52 -20.74 11.83
N ASP A 44 -8.67 -21.38 11.62
CA ASP A 44 -8.84 -22.83 11.46
C ASP A 44 -8.64 -23.31 10.01
N MET A 45 -8.10 -22.45 9.13
CA MET A 45 -7.89 -22.71 7.70
C MET A 45 -9.17 -22.89 6.87
N THR A 46 -10.35 -22.57 7.42
CA THR A 46 -11.60 -22.50 6.63
C THR A 46 -11.79 -21.10 6.03
N TYR A 47 -12.73 -20.99 5.09
CA TYR A 47 -13.05 -19.74 4.40
C TYR A 47 -14.33 -19.11 4.95
N GLU A 48 -14.33 -17.78 5.11
CA GLU A 48 -15.53 -16.96 5.28
C GLU A 48 -15.70 -15.96 4.13
N GLU A 49 -16.83 -15.27 4.14
CA GLU A 49 -17.08 -14.17 3.22
C GLU A 49 -15.98 -13.12 3.33
N LEU A 50 -15.62 -12.57 2.17
CA LEU A 50 -14.65 -11.50 2.10
C LEU A 50 -15.22 -10.28 2.84
N ASP A 51 -14.43 -9.65 3.71
CA ASP A 51 -14.87 -8.47 4.48
C ASP A 51 -14.32 -7.14 3.94
N ARG A 52 -13.45 -7.23 2.93
CA ARG A 52 -12.88 -6.11 2.19
C ARG A 52 -12.22 -6.60 0.90
N PHE A 53 -12.23 -5.77 -0.13
CA PHE A 53 -11.45 -5.99 -1.34
C PHE A 53 -10.86 -4.67 -1.83
N ARG A 54 -9.54 -4.67 -2.02
CA ARG A 54 -8.81 -3.62 -2.72
C ARG A 54 -7.95 -4.26 -3.83
N PRO A 55 -8.08 -3.80 -5.09
CA PRO A 55 -7.32 -4.36 -6.20
C PRO A 55 -5.83 -3.98 -6.14
N PHE A 56 -5.55 -2.81 -5.59
CA PHE A 56 -4.21 -2.26 -5.48
C PHE A 56 -3.88 -1.86 -4.06
N GLN A 57 -2.60 -1.92 -3.76
CA GLN A 57 -2.02 -1.01 -2.79
C GLN A 57 -1.42 0.17 -3.52
N SER A 58 -1.43 1.32 -2.85
CA SER A 58 -0.74 2.48 -3.37
C SER A 58 -0.20 3.37 -2.26
N MET A 59 0.78 4.18 -2.61
CA MET A 59 1.44 5.10 -1.68
C MET A 59 1.96 6.33 -2.40
N VAL A 60 1.90 7.47 -1.72
CA VAL A 60 2.53 8.72 -2.16
C VAL A 60 3.93 8.81 -1.56
N CYS A 61 4.93 9.09 -2.39
CA CYS A 61 6.30 9.32 -1.95
C CYS A 61 6.42 10.72 -1.33
N LEU A 62 6.82 10.80 -0.06
CA LEU A 62 7.00 12.09 0.62
C LEU A 62 8.44 12.58 0.62
N THR A 63 9.35 11.73 0.18
CA THR A 63 10.79 11.98 0.08
C THR A 63 11.31 11.35 -1.19
N ASP A 64 12.47 11.79 -1.67
CA ASP A 64 13.12 11.18 -2.84
C ASP A 64 13.72 9.81 -2.50
N GLY A 65 13.86 8.95 -3.50
CA GLY A 65 14.78 7.80 -3.45
C GLY A 65 16.23 8.22 -3.66
N ASP A 66 17.17 7.29 -3.50
CA ASP A 66 18.59 7.51 -3.79
C ASP A 66 18.90 7.19 -5.26
N SER A 67 19.87 7.89 -5.87
CA SER A 67 20.27 7.63 -7.25
C SER A 67 21.08 6.34 -7.42
N ASP A 68 21.67 5.80 -6.35
CA ASP A 68 22.31 4.49 -6.37
C ASP A 68 21.27 3.36 -6.30
N PRO A 69 21.12 2.53 -7.35
CA PRO A 69 20.17 1.41 -7.36
C PRO A 69 20.44 0.38 -6.26
N ASN A 70 21.68 0.25 -5.79
CA ASN A 70 22.09 -0.75 -4.81
C ASN A 70 21.97 -0.26 -3.36
N LYS A 71 21.81 1.06 -3.17
CA LYS A 71 21.70 1.64 -1.85
C LYS A 71 20.33 1.35 -1.24
N LYS A 72 20.34 0.70 -0.08
CA LYS A 72 19.11 0.44 0.69
C LYS A 72 18.60 1.76 1.23
N GLU A 73 17.32 2.05 1.01
CA GLU A 73 16.73 3.36 1.32
C GLU A 73 15.44 3.24 2.14
N GLY A 74 15.12 2.04 2.65
CA GLY A 74 13.89 1.82 3.39
C GLY A 74 12.61 1.77 2.55
N GLY A 75 12.70 2.00 1.24
CA GLY A 75 11.57 2.07 0.31
C GLY A 75 10.96 0.72 -0.06
N LEU A 76 9.92 0.78 -0.91
CA LEU A 76 9.24 -0.39 -1.45
C LEU A 76 10.15 -1.18 -2.40
N GLU A 77 10.20 -2.48 -2.18
CA GLU A 77 10.83 -3.47 -3.05
C GLU A 77 9.79 -4.54 -3.41
N VAL A 78 9.80 -5.01 -4.65
CA VAL A 78 8.81 -5.95 -5.20
C VAL A 78 9.51 -7.08 -5.94
N ILE A 79 8.79 -8.16 -6.27
CA ILE A 79 9.21 -9.14 -7.27
C ILE A 79 8.50 -8.80 -8.60
N PRO A 80 9.20 -8.21 -9.58
CA PRO A 80 8.59 -7.87 -10.86
C PRO A 80 7.94 -9.08 -11.55
N GLY A 81 6.67 -8.93 -11.94
CA GLY A 81 5.91 -9.96 -12.63
C GLY A 81 5.28 -11.03 -11.74
N PHE A 82 5.51 -11.02 -10.42
CA PHE A 82 4.96 -12.03 -9.52
C PHE A 82 3.42 -12.07 -9.55
N ALA A 83 2.77 -10.91 -9.63
CA ALA A 83 1.31 -10.79 -9.64
C ALA A 83 0.62 -11.61 -10.75
N SER A 84 1.30 -11.82 -11.90
CA SER A 84 0.71 -12.56 -13.03
C SER A 84 0.68 -14.08 -12.83
N VAL A 85 1.47 -14.59 -11.89
CA VAL A 85 1.55 -16.03 -11.57
C VAL A 85 1.05 -16.35 -10.16
N ALA A 86 0.85 -15.36 -9.29
CA ALA A 86 0.59 -15.55 -7.87
C ALA A 86 -0.46 -16.63 -7.55
N GLU A 87 -1.67 -16.56 -8.11
CA GLU A 87 -2.76 -17.51 -7.80
C GLU A 87 -2.46 -18.95 -8.24
N ARG A 88 -1.61 -19.15 -9.26
CA ARG A 88 -1.19 -20.48 -9.74
C ARG A 88 0.09 -20.97 -9.08
N TYR A 89 0.97 -20.05 -8.69
CA TYR A 89 2.28 -20.35 -8.12
C TYR A 89 2.16 -21.14 -6.82
N PHE A 90 1.26 -20.73 -5.91
CA PHE A 90 1.13 -21.38 -4.61
C PHE A 90 0.61 -22.82 -4.70
N PRO A 91 -0.51 -23.11 -5.40
CA PRO A 91 -0.93 -24.49 -5.64
C PRO A 91 0.14 -25.35 -6.36
N ALA A 92 0.83 -24.78 -7.35
CA ALA A 92 1.90 -25.49 -8.06
C ALA A 92 3.10 -25.79 -7.14
N MET A 93 3.43 -24.88 -6.23
CA MET A 93 4.51 -25.06 -5.26
C MET A 93 4.13 -26.13 -4.22
N ASP A 94 2.90 -26.13 -3.72
CA ASP A 94 2.40 -27.18 -2.84
C ASP A 94 2.39 -28.55 -3.53
N GLN A 95 2.04 -28.60 -4.82
CA GLN A 95 2.17 -29.82 -5.60
C GLN A 95 3.62 -30.32 -5.63
N LYS A 96 4.59 -29.42 -5.84
CA LYS A 96 6.01 -29.73 -5.90
C LYS A 96 6.60 -30.18 -4.57
N VAL A 97 6.38 -29.43 -3.49
CA VAL A 97 7.09 -29.63 -2.20
C VAL A 97 6.31 -30.48 -1.21
N ARG A 98 4.98 -30.57 -1.36
CA ARG A 98 4.08 -31.29 -0.43
C ARG A 98 3.29 -32.41 -1.10
N ASN A 99 3.60 -32.75 -2.36
CA ASN A 99 2.85 -33.70 -3.17
C ASN A 99 1.34 -33.38 -3.21
N GLY A 100 0.98 -32.09 -3.10
CA GLY A 100 -0.41 -31.62 -3.08
C GLY A 100 -1.22 -32.00 -1.82
N LYS A 101 -0.58 -32.59 -0.79
CA LYS A 101 -1.28 -33.12 0.40
C LYS A 101 -1.63 -32.08 1.47
N GLY A 102 -1.41 -30.80 1.19
CA GLY A 102 -1.76 -29.74 2.11
C GLY A 102 -1.37 -28.37 1.59
N PHE A 103 -1.98 -27.35 2.16
CA PHE A 103 -1.59 -25.97 1.93
C PHE A 103 -0.32 -25.65 2.69
N ARG A 104 0.42 -24.68 2.18
CA ARG A 104 1.38 -23.95 3.01
C ARG A 104 0.78 -23.56 4.35
N VAL A 105 1.53 -23.83 5.42
CA VAL A 105 1.15 -23.44 6.78
C VAL A 105 0.98 -21.93 6.83
N LYS A 106 -0.16 -21.47 7.35
CA LYS A 106 -0.39 -20.04 7.58
C LYS A 106 0.74 -19.54 8.46
N SER A 107 1.44 -18.50 8.00
CA SER A 107 2.28 -17.69 8.88
C SER A 107 1.41 -16.51 9.34
N PRO A 108 0.61 -16.64 10.40
CA PRO A 108 -0.25 -15.55 10.88
C PRO A 108 0.68 -14.40 11.27
N TRP A 109 0.77 -13.40 10.39
CA TRP A 109 1.72 -12.33 10.60
C TRP A 109 1.02 -11.06 11.05
N ILE A 110 -0.03 -10.65 10.32
CA ILE A 110 -0.70 -9.35 10.56
C ILE A 110 -2.22 -9.45 10.38
N SER A 111 -2.71 -10.16 9.35
CA SER A 111 -4.15 -10.35 9.16
C SER A 111 -4.49 -11.70 8.51
N SER A 112 -5.78 -11.99 8.35
CA SER A 112 -6.32 -13.14 7.63
C SER A 112 -5.92 -13.20 6.15
N TYR A 113 -5.44 -12.09 5.58
CA TYR A 113 -5.09 -11.98 4.17
C TYR A 113 -3.59 -12.11 3.91
N HIS A 114 -2.75 -11.87 4.92
CA HIS A 114 -1.32 -11.79 4.68
C HIS A 114 -0.68 -13.18 4.63
N ILE A 115 0.25 -13.34 3.71
CA ILE A 115 1.17 -14.47 3.69
C ILE A 115 2.60 -13.95 3.69
N ARG A 116 3.40 -14.44 4.63
CA ARG A 116 4.82 -14.12 4.73
C ARG A 116 5.64 -15.19 4.03
N PHE A 117 6.66 -14.76 3.28
CA PHE A 117 7.67 -15.65 2.70
C PHE A 117 8.78 -15.89 3.73
N ASN A 118 8.88 -17.11 4.23
CA ASN A 118 9.76 -17.52 5.32
C ASN A 118 9.98 -19.05 5.39
N GLN A 119 9.61 -19.77 4.33
CA GLN A 119 9.85 -21.21 4.21
C GLN A 119 11.06 -21.43 3.30
N GLU A 120 11.64 -22.63 3.34
CA GLU A 120 12.78 -23.01 2.50
C GLU A 120 12.44 -22.88 1.01
N GLU A 121 11.22 -23.24 0.60
CA GLU A 121 10.80 -23.12 -0.80
C GLU A 121 10.69 -21.67 -1.32
N ASP A 122 10.78 -20.67 -0.43
CA ASP A 122 10.73 -19.26 -0.82
C ASP A 122 12.10 -18.68 -1.17
N GLU A 123 13.20 -19.37 -0.85
CA GLU A 123 14.56 -18.86 -1.05
C GLU A 123 14.78 -18.28 -2.47
N PRO A 124 14.34 -18.95 -3.56
CA PRO A 124 14.49 -18.39 -4.91
C PRO A 124 13.78 -17.05 -5.13
N LEU A 125 12.73 -16.75 -4.37
CA LEU A 125 11.97 -15.50 -4.49
C LEU A 125 12.76 -14.30 -3.94
N PHE A 126 13.58 -14.50 -2.91
CA PHE A 126 14.36 -13.41 -2.31
C PHE A 126 15.41 -12.84 -3.27
N GLU A 127 15.98 -13.67 -4.15
CA GLU A 127 16.91 -13.25 -5.19
C GLU A 127 16.27 -12.35 -6.27
N MET A 128 14.94 -12.39 -6.38
CA MET A 128 14.17 -11.68 -7.39
C MET A 128 13.59 -10.35 -6.90
N VAL A 129 13.83 -9.99 -5.64
CA VAL A 129 13.36 -8.72 -5.09
C VAL A 129 14.14 -7.56 -5.71
N ARG A 130 13.43 -6.54 -6.18
CA ARG A 130 13.98 -5.33 -6.81
C ARG A 130 13.35 -4.08 -6.22
N LYS A 131 14.14 -3.03 -6.11
CA LYS A 131 13.67 -1.70 -5.73
C LYS A 131 12.72 -1.17 -6.81
N VAL A 132 11.62 -0.55 -6.39
CA VAL A 132 10.71 0.16 -7.30
C VAL A 132 11.43 1.36 -7.92
N LYS A 133 11.18 1.59 -9.22
CA LYS A 133 11.76 2.67 -10.03
C LYS A 133 10.72 3.27 -10.97
N ARG A 134 10.91 4.53 -11.36
CA ARG A 134 10.13 5.22 -12.40
C ARG A 134 10.32 4.55 -13.75
N ILE A 135 9.40 4.82 -14.69
CA ILE A 135 9.50 4.25 -16.03
C ILE A 135 10.53 5.05 -16.83
N PRO A 136 11.61 4.43 -17.37
CA PRO A 136 12.58 5.16 -18.19
C PRO A 136 11.90 5.84 -19.37
N GLN A 137 12.35 7.05 -19.74
CA GLN A 137 11.71 7.85 -20.80
C GLN A 137 11.60 7.09 -22.13
N GLU A 138 12.66 6.36 -22.49
CA GLU A 138 12.75 5.59 -23.74
C GLU A 138 12.14 4.18 -23.66
N TRP A 139 11.59 3.78 -22.51
CA TRP A 139 10.99 2.45 -22.38
C TRP A 139 9.78 2.30 -23.29
N LYS A 140 9.76 1.19 -24.03
CA LYS A 140 8.66 0.73 -24.86
C LYS A 140 8.22 -0.64 -24.37
N ALA A 141 6.91 -0.84 -24.27
CA ALA A 141 6.35 -2.11 -23.89
C ALA A 141 6.82 -3.20 -24.88
N PRO A 142 7.33 -4.35 -24.40
CA PRO A 142 7.59 -5.49 -25.28
C PRO A 142 6.29 -5.94 -25.94
N SER A 143 6.38 -6.67 -27.06
CA SER A 143 5.19 -7.31 -27.63
C SER A 143 4.59 -8.29 -26.62
N PRO A 144 3.26 -8.28 -26.43
CA PRO A 144 2.60 -9.23 -25.54
C PRO A 144 2.89 -10.68 -25.94
N SER A 145 3.00 -11.56 -24.94
CA SER A 145 3.37 -12.96 -25.11
C SER A 145 2.31 -13.89 -24.51
N SER A 146 2.04 -15.00 -25.20
CA SER A 146 1.19 -16.09 -24.69
C SER A 146 1.93 -17.05 -23.75
N GLU A 147 3.19 -16.77 -23.39
CA GLU A 147 3.99 -17.61 -22.48
C GLU A 147 3.29 -17.84 -21.14
N LEU A 148 2.63 -16.81 -20.60
CA LEU A 148 1.96 -16.89 -19.29
C LEU A 148 0.88 -17.98 -19.23
N THR A 149 0.16 -18.22 -20.34
CA THR A 149 -0.92 -19.22 -20.38
C THR A 149 -0.39 -20.66 -20.51
N LYS A 150 0.91 -20.83 -20.79
CA LYS A 150 1.56 -22.13 -20.99
C LYS A 150 2.31 -22.64 -19.76
N LEU A 151 2.35 -21.85 -18.67
CA LEU A 151 3.03 -22.24 -17.44
C LEU A 151 2.15 -23.23 -16.65
N GLU A 152 2.65 -24.45 -16.46
CA GLU A 152 1.93 -25.57 -15.85
C GLU A 152 2.41 -25.88 -14.43
N ASN A 153 3.67 -25.59 -14.10
CA ASN A 153 4.26 -25.93 -12.82
C ASN A 153 5.08 -24.79 -12.18
N ALA A 154 5.48 -24.98 -10.92
CA ALA A 154 6.17 -23.95 -10.13
C ALA A 154 7.54 -23.56 -10.73
N ASP A 155 8.27 -24.51 -11.32
CA ASP A 155 9.59 -24.24 -11.90
C ASP A 155 9.51 -23.38 -13.16
N GLU A 156 8.50 -23.63 -14.00
CA GLU A 156 8.20 -22.78 -15.16
C GLU A 156 7.79 -21.36 -14.73
N MET A 157 6.99 -21.23 -13.68
CA MET A 157 6.60 -19.93 -13.12
C MET A 157 7.81 -19.18 -12.52
N LEU A 158 8.72 -19.87 -11.82
CA LEU A 158 9.98 -19.30 -11.37
C LEU A 158 10.86 -18.88 -12.55
N GLY A 159 10.96 -19.70 -13.60
CA GLY A 159 11.68 -19.38 -14.83
C GLY A 159 11.14 -18.14 -15.52
N TYR A 160 9.82 -18.02 -15.63
CA TYR A 160 9.14 -16.85 -16.14
C TYR A 160 9.46 -15.60 -15.30
N MET A 161 9.31 -15.66 -13.96
CA MET A 161 9.61 -14.51 -13.09
C MET A 161 11.07 -14.07 -13.20
N ARG A 162 12.03 -15.00 -13.24
CA ARG A 162 13.46 -14.67 -13.46
C ARG A 162 13.70 -13.94 -14.78
N LYS A 163 12.98 -14.32 -15.84
CA LYS A 163 13.01 -13.62 -17.12
C LYS A 163 12.47 -12.19 -16.99
N ILE A 164 11.33 -11.99 -16.33
CA ILE A 164 10.75 -10.66 -16.09
C ILE A 164 11.70 -9.78 -15.25
N VAL A 165 12.30 -10.34 -14.21
CA VAL A 165 13.29 -9.66 -13.37
C VAL A 165 14.51 -9.25 -14.19
N LYS A 166 15.03 -10.13 -15.06
CA LYS A 166 16.14 -9.80 -15.95
C LYS A 166 15.79 -8.68 -16.92
N GLU A 167 14.57 -8.66 -17.44
CA GLU A 167 14.10 -7.54 -18.27
C GLU A 167 14.00 -6.24 -17.48
N HIS A 168 13.53 -6.29 -16.23
CA HIS A 168 13.49 -5.15 -15.32
C HIS A 168 14.90 -4.63 -15.02
N ASP A 169 15.86 -5.51 -14.76
CA ASP A 169 17.26 -5.18 -14.48
C ASP A 169 17.95 -4.50 -15.67
N ALA A 170 17.52 -4.80 -16.89
CA ALA A 170 18.04 -4.17 -18.11
C ALA A 170 17.52 -2.73 -18.32
N LEU A 171 16.48 -2.31 -17.58
CA LEU A 171 15.96 -0.94 -17.64
C LEU A 171 16.85 0.00 -16.84
N GLU A 172 17.05 1.22 -17.37
CA GLU A 172 17.67 2.31 -16.63
C GLU A 172 17.03 2.47 -15.25
N TYR A 173 17.87 2.65 -14.22
CA TYR A 173 17.38 2.96 -12.90
C TYR A 173 17.06 4.45 -12.78
N VAL A 174 15.77 4.78 -12.77
CA VAL A 174 15.28 6.12 -12.50
C VAL A 174 14.65 6.12 -11.10
N PRO A 175 15.25 6.80 -10.11
CA PRO A 175 14.75 6.77 -8.74
C PRO A 175 13.38 7.43 -8.64
N ILE A 176 12.57 6.92 -7.71
CA ILE A 176 11.33 7.57 -7.29
C ILE A 176 11.65 8.94 -6.67
N LYS A 177 10.74 9.89 -6.81
CA LYS A 177 10.86 11.21 -6.18
C LYS A 177 9.64 11.52 -5.31
N LYS A 178 9.80 12.53 -4.47
CA LYS A 178 8.70 13.19 -3.77
C LYS A 178 7.58 13.55 -4.75
N GLY A 179 6.34 13.36 -4.33
CA GLY A 179 5.15 13.61 -5.15
C GLY A 179 4.73 12.44 -6.05
N ASP A 180 5.55 11.41 -6.21
CA ASP A 180 5.20 10.22 -7.00
C ASP A 180 4.11 9.39 -6.33
N PHE A 181 3.21 8.84 -7.14
CA PHE A 181 2.19 7.90 -6.69
C PHE A 181 2.48 6.49 -7.22
N ILE A 182 2.76 5.56 -6.31
CA ILE A 182 3.12 4.19 -6.65
C ILE A 182 1.89 3.31 -6.50
N PHE A 183 1.59 2.50 -7.52
CA PHE A 183 0.64 1.40 -7.45
C PHE A 183 1.36 0.06 -7.49
N PHE A 184 0.82 -0.93 -6.80
CA PHE A 184 1.18 -2.33 -7.01
C PHE A 184 -0.03 -3.22 -6.79
N ASP A 185 -0.13 -4.27 -7.60
CA ASP A 185 -1.20 -5.25 -7.54
C ASP A 185 -1.16 -5.94 -6.16
N ASN A 186 -2.32 -6.19 -5.53
CA ASN A 186 -2.40 -6.82 -4.21
C ASN A 186 -1.80 -8.26 -4.18
N ARG A 187 -1.55 -8.86 -5.34
CA ARG A 187 -0.83 -10.13 -5.51
C ARG A 187 0.67 -9.96 -5.73
N THR A 188 1.20 -8.75 -5.74
CA THR A 188 2.64 -8.51 -5.91
C THR A 188 3.38 -8.82 -4.62
N ALA A 189 4.29 -9.80 -4.66
CA ALA A 189 5.18 -10.10 -3.54
C ALA A 189 6.10 -8.90 -3.31
N HIS A 190 6.11 -8.38 -2.10
CA HIS A 190 6.79 -7.13 -1.80
C HIS A 190 7.31 -7.07 -0.36
N ARG A 191 8.17 -6.08 -0.11
CA ARG A 191 8.66 -5.71 1.22
C ARG A 191 9.08 -4.25 1.23
N ASN A 192 9.23 -3.70 2.43
CA ASN A 192 10.08 -2.52 2.58
C ASN A 192 11.51 -3.02 2.77
N SER A 193 12.48 -2.28 2.20
CA SER A 193 13.91 -2.58 2.31
C SER A 193 14.29 -2.87 3.77
N ASP A 194 15.29 -3.70 4.03
CA ASP A 194 15.66 -4.09 5.40
C ASP A 194 16.52 -3.03 6.12
N ALA A 195 17.00 -2.01 5.42
CA ALA A 195 17.74 -0.87 5.96
C ALA A 195 17.44 0.45 5.21
N ASN A 196 17.81 1.57 5.81
CA ASN A 196 17.93 2.88 5.16
C ASN A 196 19.37 3.40 5.36
N HIS A 197 20.20 3.25 4.34
CA HIS A 197 21.60 3.72 4.30
C HIS A 197 21.72 5.13 3.71
N MET A 198 20.61 5.84 3.48
CA MET A 198 20.66 7.26 3.15
C MET A 198 21.05 8.06 4.39
N ASP A 199 21.54 9.28 4.17
CA ASP A 199 21.83 10.29 5.20
C ASP A 199 20.58 11.05 5.66
N ARG A 200 19.41 10.66 5.16
CA ARG A 200 18.12 11.27 5.46
C ARG A 200 17.02 10.22 5.62
N PRO A 201 15.89 10.57 6.27
CA PRO A 201 14.75 9.69 6.37
C PRO A 201 14.11 9.36 5.02
N ARG A 202 13.52 8.18 4.93
CA ARG A 202 12.59 7.78 3.88
C ARG A 202 11.18 7.80 4.44
N SER A 203 10.26 8.43 3.74
CA SER A 203 8.85 8.45 4.13
C SER A 203 7.90 8.33 2.94
N VAL A 204 6.82 7.58 3.15
CA VAL A 204 5.71 7.41 2.23
C VAL A 204 4.39 7.50 3.00
N PHE A 205 3.33 7.97 2.34
CA PHE A 205 1.96 7.93 2.83
C PHE A 205 1.20 6.82 2.12
N TYR A 206 0.76 5.78 2.84
CA TYR A 206 -0.08 4.76 2.24
C TYR A 206 -1.47 5.33 2.02
N HIS A 207 -1.90 5.27 0.77
CA HIS A 207 -3.13 5.85 0.30
C HIS A 207 -3.72 4.87 -0.70
N ALA A 208 -4.91 4.35 -0.45
CA ALA A 208 -5.55 3.41 -1.37
C ALA A 208 -7.06 3.66 -1.46
N TYR A 209 -7.65 3.13 -2.54
CA TYR A 209 -9.08 3.09 -2.73
C TYR A 209 -9.58 1.64 -2.74
N SER A 210 -10.82 1.47 -2.30
CA SER A 210 -11.60 0.25 -2.39
C SER A 210 -12.68 0.43 -3.44
N CYS A 211 -13.07 -0.64 -4.15
CA CYS A 211 -14.19 -0.58 -5.08
C CYS A 211 -15.52 -0.40 -4.33
N THR A 212 -16.49 0.32 -4.92
CA THR A 212 -17.85 0.44 -4.37
C THR A 212 -18.64 -0.86 -4.57
N ASP A 213 -18.41 -1.81 -3.69
CA ASP A 213 -19.05 -3.13 -3.68
C ASP A 213 -19.56 -3.44 -2.27
N PRO A 214 -20.67 -4.19 -2.10
CA PRO A 214 -21.17 -4.60 -0.79
C PRO A 214 -20.10 -5.15 0.16
N VAL A 215 -19.07 -5.83 -0.37
CA VAL A 215 -17.93 -6.36 0.40
C VAL A 215 -17.22 -5.28 1.23
N ASN A 216 -17.18 -4.03 0.75
CA ASN A 216 -16.48 -2.91 1.38
C ASN A 216 -17.38 -1.99 2.20
N ARG A 217 -18.72 -2.20 2.16
CA ARG A 217 -19.71 -1.23 2.68
C ARG A 217 -19.57 -0.98 4.17
N ASN A 218 -19.49 -2.03 4.98
CA ASN A 218 -19.34 -1.91 6.43
C ASN A 218 -18.06 -1.15 6.82
N THR A 219 -16.97 -1.41 6.09
CA THR A 219 -15.68 -0.73 6.34
C THR A 219 -15.80 0.76 6.07
N ILE A 220 -16.34 1.18 4.92
CA ILE A 220 -16.44 2.62 4.61
C ILE A 220 -17.42 3.35 5.54
N GLU A 221 -18.54 2.72 5.91
CA GLU A 221 -19.53 3.34 6.81
C GLU A 221 -18.93 3.62 8.19
N LYS A 222 -18.10 2.72 8.71
CA LYS A 222 -17.35 2.95 9.94
C LYS A 222 -16.30 4.04 9.77
N LEU A 223 -15.53 4.02 8.70
CA LEU A 223 -14.49 5.04 8.45
C LEU A 223 -15.09 6.45 8.32
N ARG A 224 -16.28 6.57 7.73
CA ARG A 224 -17.04 7.83 7.66
C ARG A 224 -17.35 8.41 9.04
N GLU A 225 -17.85 7.59 9.96
CA GLU A 225 -18.15 8.06 11.32
C GLU A 225 -16.87 8.36 12.11
N LYS A 226 -15.89 7.45 12.06
CA LYS A 226 -14.62 7.58 12.78
C LYS A 226 -13.82 8.82 12.39
N ARG A 227 -13.90 9.23 11.12
CA ARG A 227 -13.29 10.45 10.64
C ARG A 227 -13.70 11.68 11.46
N LYS A 228 -14.97 11.76 11.88
CA LYS A 228 -15.51 12.92 12.61
C LYS A 228 -14.90 13.10 14.00
N THR A 229 -14.34 12.02 14.56
CA THR A 229 -13.73 11.97 15.89
C THR A 229 -12.25 11.58 15.86
N PHE A 230 -11.65 11.51 14.66
CA PHE A 230 -10.28 11.04 14.42
C PHE A 230 -9.98 9.66 15.02
N GLU A 231 -11.00 8.80 15.12
CA GLU A 231 -10.87 7.43 15.61
C GLU A 231 -10.14 6.53 14.62
N HIS A 232 -9.24 5.69 15.11
CA HIS A 232 -8.43 4.81 14.26
C HIS A 232 -9.28 3.78 13.50
N PRO A 233 -8.92 3.40 12.27
CA PRO A 233 -9.55 2.26 11.58
C PRO A 233 -9.53 0.97 12.42
N ASP A 234 -10.53 0.10 12.25
CA ASP A 234 -10.64 -1.17 13.02
C ASP A 234 -9.47 -2.14 12.77
N ASP A 235 -8.74 -1.95 11.67
CA ASP A 235 -7.63 -2.78 11.26
C ASP A 235 -6.37 -2.61 12.11
N PHE A 236 -6.30 -1.54 12.89
CA PHE A 236 -5.09 -1.14 13.58
C PHE A 236 -5.29 -1.03 15.10
N GLY A 237 -4.18 -1.14 15.83
CA GLY A 237 -4.21 -1.11 17.28
C GLY A 237 -4.65 0.26 17.82
N THR A 238 -5.54 0.26 18.81
CA THR A 238 -6.05 1.48 19.47
C THR A 238 -5.09 2.06 20.53
N LYS A 239 -3.86 1.53 20.61
CA LYS A 239 -2.81 2.00 21.53
C LYS A 239 -2.39 3.42 21.20
N PHE A 240 -2.26 3.72 19.91
CA PHE A 240 -1.89 5.03 19.41
C PHE A 240 -3.18 5.85 19.36
N ARG A 241 -3.21 7.05 19.95
CA ARG A 241 -4.40 7.93 19.97
C ARG A 241 -4.01 9.40 19.85
N VAL A 242 -2.84 9.66 19.26
CA VAL A 242 -2.25 11.00 19.18
C VAL A 242 -3.23 11.97 18.52
N GLU A 243 -3.86 11.54 17.43
CA GLU A 243 -4.83 12.36 16.70
C GLU A 243 -6.07 12.68 17.54
N GLN A 244 -6.60 11.70 18.28
CA GLN A 244 -7.75 11.93 19.16
C GLN A 244 -7.43 12.85 20.36
N MET A 245 -6.16 12.92 20.75
CA MET A 245 -5.71 13.73 21.88
C MET A 245 -5.40 15.18 21.48
N TYR A 246 -4.93 15.40 20.26
CA TYR A 246 -4.36 16.69 19.84
C TYR A 246 -5.02 17.32 18.61
N LEU A 247 -5.85 16.58 17.86
CA LEU A 247 -6.66 17.15 16.80
C LEU A 247 -8.05 17.49 17.33
N HIS A 248 -8.57 18.61 16.86
CA HIS A 248 -9.83 19.20 17.26
C HIS A 248 -10.75 19.27 16.03
N PRO A 249 -11.91 18.59 15.99
CA PRO A 249 -12.76 18.55 14.80
C PRO A 249 -13.14 19.94 14.25
N GLU A 250 -13.28 20.94 15.11
CA GLU A 250 -13.57 22.33 14.75
C GLU A 250 -12.46 23.02 13.93
N ASN A 251 -11.21 22.57 14.05
CA ASN A 251 -10.04 23.21 13.44
C ASN A 251 -9.35 22.30 12.42
N ASP A 252 -9.31 20.99 12.69
CA ASP A 252 -8.48 20.02 11.99
C ASP A 252 -9.29 19.10 11.05
N LEU A 253 -10.62 19.07 11.17
CA LEU A 253 -11.45 18.30 10.25
C LEU A 253 -11.56 19.04 8.92
N VAL A 254 -10.94 18.49 7.88
CA VAL A 254 -10.95 19.11 6.56
C VAL A 254 -12.35 19.01 5.94
N PRO A 255 -12.95 20.08 5.39
CA PRO A 255 -14.21 19.96 4.68
C PRO A 255 -14.10 19.02 3.48
N LEU A 256 -15.13 18.19 3.25
CA LEU A 256 -15.14 17.29 2.09
C LEU A 256 -15.40 18.08 0.81
N THR A 257 -14.65 17.76 -0.25
CA THR A 257 -14.99 18.18 -1.62
C THR A 257 -16.17 17.33 -2.13
N PRO A 258 -16.84 17.69 -3.24
CA PRO A 258 -17.87 16.82 -3.83
C PRO A 258 -17.38 15.39 -4.10
N LEU A 259 -16.14 15.24 -4.59
CA LEU A 259 -15.49 13.93 -4.73
C LEU A 259 -15.28 13.27 -3.35
N GLY A 260 -14.82 14.03 -2.36
CA GLY A 260 -14.64 13.59 -0.98
C GLY A 260 -15.92 13.03 -0.34
N GLU A 261 -17.06 13.68 -0.56
CA GLU A 261 -18.36 13.22 -0.07
C GLU A 261 -18.72 11.85 -0.66
N CYS A 262 -18.42 11.60 -1.93
CA CYS A 262 -18.62 10.28 -2.54
C CYS A 262 -17.60 9.25 -2.03
N LEU A 263 -16.33 9.64 -1.91
CA LEU A 263 -15.22 8.80 -1.45
C LEU A 263 -15.41 8.30 0.00
N TYR A 264 -16.00 9.12 0.87
CA TYR A 264 -16.37 8.76 2.23
C TYR A 264 -17.77 8.13 2.36
N ASN A 265 -18.45 7.89 1.23
CA ASN A 265 -19.81 7.37 1.20
C ASN A 265 -20.81 8.23 2.02
N GLU A 266 -20.62 9.56 1.98
CA GLU A 266 -21.59 10.55 2.51
C GLU A 266 -22.67 10.88 1.48
N LYS A 267 -22.31 10.84 0.18
CA LYS A 267 -23.22 11.04 -0.93
C LYS A 267 -23.08 9.96 -2.02
N PRO A 268 -24.16 9.64 -2.75
CA PRO A 268 -24.10 8.76 -3.91
C PRO A 268 -23.28 9.38 -5.04
N TYR A 269 -22.60 8.56 -5.84
CA TYR A 269 -21.79 9.01 -6.98
C TYR A 269 -22.64 9.68 -8.07
N GLU A 270 -23.90 9.31 -8.18
CA GLU A 270 -24.87 9.91 -9.09
C GLU A 270 -24.89 11.43 -8.96
N SER A 271 -24.71 11.96 -7.74
CA SER A 271 -24.67 13.40 -7.47
C SER A 271 -23.53 14.18 -8.16
N ILE A 272 -22.45 13.50 -8.56
CA ILE A 272 -21.33 14.11 -9.30
C ILE A 272 -21.18 13.55 -10.72
N MET A 273 -22.00 12.56 -11.09
CA MET A 273 -21.99 11.91 -12.41
C MET A 273 -23.06 12.44 -13.35
N GLU A 274 -24.17 12.97 -12.82
CA GLU A 274 -25.25 13.56 -13.61
C GLU A 274 -24.79 14.79 -14.39
N GLU A 275 -25.23 14.89 -15.64
CA GLU A 275 -25.01 16.05 -16.51
C GLU A 275 -26.15 17.06 -16.29
N ASN A 276 -25.81 18.31 -16.01
CA ASN A 276 -26.78 19.38 -15.80
C ASN A 276 -26.85 20.27 -17.04
N GLY A 277 -27.55 19.79 -18.08
CA GLY A 277 -27.71 20.51 -19.36
C GLY A 277 -26.45 20.45 -20.23
N GLU A 278 -25.94 21.61 -20.65
CA GLU A 278 -24.73 21.70 -21.51
C GLU A 278 -23.41 21.50 -20.74
N ASN A 279 -23.45 21.44 -19.41
CA ASN A 279 -22.25 21.29 -18.58
C ASN A 279 -21.91 19.81 -18.35
N SER A 280 -20.66 19.44 -18.60
CA SER A 280 -20.13 18.12 -18.22
C SER A 280 -20.26 17.91 -16.71
N SER A 281 -20.55 16.67 -16.29
CA SER A 281 -20.60 16.33 -14.86
C SER A 281 -19.27 16.61 -14.16
N ILE A 282 -19.32 16.87 -12.85
CA ILE A 282 -18.15 17.17 -12.02
C ILE A 282 -17.11 16.05 -12.16
N LEU A 283 -17.55 14.80 -12.16
CA LEU A 283 -16.66 13.65 -12.32
C LEU A 283 -15.98 13.63 -13.69
N SER A 284 -16.72 13.88 -14.78
CA SER A 284 -16.14 13.95 -16.12
C SER A 284 -15.09 15.05 -16.24
N GLN A 285 -15.31 16.20 -15.59
CA GLN A 285 -14.32 17.27 -15.51
C GLN A 285 -13.06 16.83 -14.76
N ILE A 286 -13.20 16.24 -13.56
CA ILE A 286 -12.09 15.71 -12.76
C ILE A 286 -11.25 14.73 -13.58
N LEU A 287 -11.90 13.76 -14.22
CA LEU A 287 -11.21 12.73 -15.01
C LEU A 287 -10.47 13.36 -16.19
N LYS A 288 -11.10 14.29 -16.91
CA LYS A 288 -10.50 14.95 -18.08
C LYS A 288 -9.29 15.80 -17.71
N GLU A 289 -9.36 16.60 -16.65
CA GLU A 289 -8.28 17.49 -16.22
C GLU A 289 -7.04 16.71 -15.75
N ASN A 290 -7.23 15.50 -15.21
CA ASN A 290 -6.17 14.69 -14.61
C ASN A 290 -5.79 13.46 -15.44
N ASP A 291 -6.37 13.26 -16.63
CA ASP A 291 -6.13 12.08 -17.48
C ASP A 291 -4.66 11.92 -17.92
N HIS A 292 -3.93 13.04 -17.97
CA HIS A 292 -2.56 13.12 -18.43
C HIS A 292 -1.53 12.48 -17.49
N PHE A 293 -1.85 12.30 -16.20
CA PHE A 293 -0.92 11.70 -15.23
C PHE A 293 -0.63 10.23 -15.55
N LEU A 294 -1.67 9.42 -15.73
CA LEU A 294 -1.52 7.99 -16.03
C LEU A 294 -1.73 7.73 -17.52
N THR A 295 -0.66 7.39 -18.22
CA THR A 295 -0.65 7.13 -19.67
C THR A 295 -0.72 5.64 -20.00
N GLN A 296 -0.93 5.27 -21.27
CA GLN A 296 -0.88 3.86 -21.71
C GLN A 296 0.44 3.17 -21.34
N LYS A 297 1.56 3.91 -21.40
CA LYS A 297 2.88 3.43 -20.99
C LYS A 297 2.89 2.96 -19.53
N HIS A 298 2.15 3.64 -18.65
CA HIS A 298 2.01 3.21 -17.25
C HIS A 298 1.20 1.92 -17.12
N ILE A 299 0.11 1.80 -17.88
CA ILE A 299 -0.75 0.61 -17.89
C ILE A 299 0.05 -0.61 -18.36
N ASP A 300 0.79 -0.48 -19.47
CA ASP A 300 1.63 -1.56 -20.01
C ASP A 300 2.73 -1.96 -19.02
N PHE A 301 3.35 -0.98 -18.35
CA PHE A 301 4.37 -1.21 -17.34
C PHE A 301 3.79 -1.98 -16.14
N PHE A 302 2.59 -1.60 -15.69
CA PHE A 302 1.88 -2.28 -14.61
C PHE A 302 1.52 -3.72 -14.98
N HIS A 303 1.02 -3.96 -16.19
CA HIS A 303 0.75 -5.32 -16.68
C HIS A 303 2.02 -6.17 -16.72
N ARG A 304 3.15 -5.59 -17.14
CA ARG A 304 4.41 -6.31 -17.26
C ARG A 304 5.03 -6.66 -15.90
N PHE A 305 5.06 -5.70 -14.97
CA PHE A 305 5.86 -5.81 -13.75
C PHE A 305 5.04 -5.92 -12.46
N GLY A 306 3.72 -5.71 -12.49
CA GLY A 306 2.84 -5.77 -11.32
C GLY A 306 2.86 -4.52 -10.44
N TYR A 307 3.64 -3.51 -10.80
CA TYR A 307 3.69 -2.21 -10.13
C TYR A 307 3.89 -1.10 -11.17
N VAL A 308 3.57 0.13 -10.81
CA VAL A 308 3.90 1.32 -11.60
C VAL A 308 4.08 2.55 -10.71
N VAL A 309 4.95 3.45 -11.11
CA VAL A 309 5.12 4.79 -10.51
C VAL A 309 4.51 5.79 -11.47
N VAL A 310 3.56 6.60 -10.99
CA VAL A 310 2.99 7.73 -11.74
C VAL A 310 3.62 9.00 -11.19
N GLU A 311 4.35 9.72 -12.05
CA GLU A 311 5.22 10.78 -11.58
C GLU A 311 4.46 12.06 -11.20
N ASN A 312 4.91 12.70 -10.12
CA ASN A 312 4.50 14.05 -9.69
C ASN A 312 2.97 14.23 -9.55
N CYS A 313 2.22 13.20 -9.15
CA CYS A 313 0.77 13.32 -8.90
C CYS A 313 0.43 14.29 -7.76
N VAL A 314 1.36 14.47 -6.82
CA VAL A 314 1.18 15.33 -5.65
C VAL A 314 2.27 16.41 -5.67
N PRO A 315 1.92 17.70 -5.51
CA PRO A 315 2.92 18.76 -5.42
C PRO A 315 3.87 18.58 -4.22
N ASP A 316 5.12 19.00 -4.41
CA ASP A 316 6.14 18.98 -3.36
C ASP A 316 5.70 19.69 -2.08
N GLN A 317 5.01 20.82 -2.20
CA GLN A 317 4.50 21.60 -1.07
C GLN A 317 3.53 20.80 -0.20
N ASP A 318 2.66 19.99 -0.80
CA ASP A 318 1.70 19.17 -0.05
C ASP A 318 2.43 18.02 0.65
N CYS A 319 3.46 17.44 0.01
CA CYS A 319 4.32 16.43 0.63
C CYS A 319 5.08 17.00 1.84
N ASP A 320 5.66 18.19 1.70
CA ASP A 320 6.39 18.88 2.77
C ASP A 320 5.45 19.26 3.92
N GLN A 321 4.24 19.74 3.61
CA GLN A 321 3.23 20.04 4.61
C GLN A 321 2.82 18.78 5.41
N LEU A 322 2.65 17.64 4.75
CA LEU A 322 2.35 16.38 5.43
C LEU A 322 3.49 15.92 6.35
N LEU A 323 4.75 16.06 5.91
CA LEU A 323 5.91 15.76 6.77
C LEU A 323 5.99 16.70 7.98
N ASN A 324 5.72 17.99 7.79
CA ASN A 324 5.70 18.96 8.88
C ASN A 324 4.60 18.65 9.91
N GLU A 325 3.42 18.23 9.47
CA GLU A 325 2.35 17.75 10.35
C GLU A 325 2.81 16.50 11.11
N LEU A 326 3.40 15.52 10.44
CA LEU A 326 3.96 14.33 11.08
C LEU A 326 4.98 14.70 12.17
N PHE A 327 5.93 15.59 11.89
CA PHE A 327 6.94 16.03 12.86
C PHE A 327 6.33 16.74 14.07
N LYS A 328 5.37 17.64 13.83
CA LYS A 328 4.65 18.37 14.88
C LYS A 328 3.93 17.39 15.82
N TYR A 329 3.09 16.51 15.29
CA TYR A 329 2.29 15.61 16.12
C TYR A 329 3.12 14.48 16.73
N SER A 330 4.19 14.05 16.07
CA SER A 330 5.13 13.10 16.68
C SER A 330 5.87 13.70 17.87
N SER A 331 6.28 14.97 17.76
CA SER A 331 6.89 15.70 18.89
C SER A 331 5.94 15.82 20.08
N LEU A 332 4.66 16.12 19.84
CA LEU A 332 3.62 16.15 20.89
C LEU A 332 3.42 14.78 21.56
N ALA A 333 3.61 13.69 20.80
CA ALA A 333 3.58 12.33 21.32
C ALA A 333 4.89 11.89 22.01
N GLY A 334 5.86 12.79 22.19
CA GLY A 334 7.15 12.48 22.80
C GLY A 334 8.10 11.69 21.89
N CYS A 335 7.93 11.77 20.58
CA CYS A 335 8.81 11.21 19.56
C CYS A 335 9.24 12.29 18.56
N PRO A 336 10.28 13.09 18.86
CA PRO A 336 10.64 14.26 18.06
C PRO A 336 11.43 13.87 16.79
N ILE A 337 10.82 13.11 15.89
CA ILE A 337 11.39 12.81 14.56
C ILE A 337 11.46 14.08 13.70
N SER A 338 12.47 14.17 12.84
CA SER A 338 12.71 15.31 11.96
C SER A 338 13.29 14.88 10.61
N PHE A 339 13.38 15.82 9.67
CA PHE A 339 14.00 15.61 8.36
C PHE A 339 15.52 15.40 8.44
N ASP A 340 16.19 15.97 9.44
CA ASP A 340 17.63 15.84 9.63
C ASP A 340 18.06 14.45 10.11
N GLY A 341 17.10 13.54 10.33
CA GLY A 341 17.38 12.16 10.73
C GLY A 341 17.84 12.03 12.18
N ASN A 342 17.45 12.97 13.05
CA ASN A 342 17.77 12.90 14.48
C ASN A 342 17.43 11.52 15.04
N SER A 343 18.37 10.95 15.78
CA SER A 343 18.19 9.67 16.46
C SER A 343 17.12 9.80 17.53
N VAL A 344 16.08 8.97 17.45
CA VAL A 344 15.11 8.75 18.54
C VAL A 344 15.32 7.36 19.13
N SER A 345 15.05 7.18 20.42
CA SER A 345 15.15 5.87 21.06
C SER A 345 14.00 4.96 20.65
N GLN A 346 14.18 3.65 20.86
CA GLN A 346 13.11 2.67 20.63
C GLN A 346 11.85 2.98 21.47
N VAL A 347 12.03 3.52 22.68
CA VAL A 347 10.94 3.93 23.58
C VAL A 347 10.17 5.10 22.99
N GLN A 348 10.87 6.16 22.54
CA GLN A 348 10.25 7.31 21.91
C GLN A 348 9.46 6.91 20.66
N PHE A 349 10.06 6.12 19.76
CA PHE A 349 9.37 5.66 18.55
C PHE A 349 8.11 4.85 18.87
N SER A 350 8.11 4.08 19.95
CA SER A 350 6.96 3.26 20.37
C SER A 350 5.71 4.06 20.78
N ASN A 351 5.82 5.39 20.89
CA ASN A 351 4.70 6.30 21.13
C ASN A 351 3.91 6.62 19.87
N ILE A 352 4.53 6.52 18.69
CA ILE A 352 3.90 6.87 17.40
C ILE A 352 3.80 5.70 16.43
N GLY A 353 4.51 4.60 16.68
CA GLY A 353 4.56 3.47 15.76
C GLY A 353 4.83 2.14 16.46
N GLY A 354 4.47 1.05 15.77
CA GLY A 354 4.84 -0.30 16.18
C GLY A 354 6.24 -0.70 15.72
N GLY A 355 6.69 -1.91 16.10
CA GLY A 355 7.94 -2.49 15.59
C GLY A 355 7.87 -2.98 14.14
N PHE A 356 6.71 -2.84 13.48
CA PHE A 356 6.48 -3.36 12.14
C PHE A 356 6.89 -2.34 11.07
N GLY A 357 7.97 -2.62 10.34
CA GLY A 357 8.27 -1.97 9.07
C GLY A 357 8.55 -0.46 9.12
N SER A 358 8.73 0.16 10.30
CA SER A 358 8.81 1.63 10.47
C SER A 358 7.49 2.36 10.20
N MET A 359 6.36 1.68 10.40
CA MET A 359 5.03 2.29 10.26
C MET A 359 4.76 3.24 11.43
N VAL A 360 4.24 4.43 11.11
CA VAL A 360 3.74 5.41 12.07
C VAL A 360 2.21 5.49 11.96
N GLU A 361 1.56 5.58 13.12
CA GLU A 361 0.14 5.29 13.33
C GLU A 361 -0.68 6.59 13.33
N PHE A 362 -0.58 7.33 12.22
CA PHE A 362 -1.33 8.55 11.92
C PHE A 362 -2.25 8.32 10.72
N TYR A 363 -3.50 8.76 10.84
CA TYR A 363 -4.58 8.43 9.93
C TYR A 363 -5.38 9.63 9.44
N TYR A 364 -5.44 10.72 10.18
CA TYR A 364 -6.32 11.86 9.92
C TYR A 364 -5.61 13.21 10.02
N LEU A 365 -4.28 13.26 9.83
CA LEU A 365 -3.59 14.54 9.71
C LEU A 365 -4.26 15.39 8.60
N PRO A 366 -4.40 16.71 8.78
CA PRO A 366 -5.12 17.57 7.82
C PRO A 366 -4.67 17.35 6.37
N MET A 367 -3.38 17.20 6.12
CA MET A 367 -2.88 16.95 4.76
C MET A 367 -3.16 15.52 4.26
N GLN A 368 -3.19 14.50 5.12
CA GLN A 368 -3.65 13.15 4.73
C GLN A 368 -5.12 13.19 4.26
N GLN A 369 -5.98 13.94 4.96
CA GLN A 369 -7.38 14.09 4.60
C GLN A 369 -7.52 14.77 3.23
N LYS A 370 -6.75 15.84 2.96
CA LYS A 370 -6.75 16.53 1.65
C LYS A 370 -6.25 15.61 0.54
N MET A 371 -5.11 14.95 0.73
CA MET A 371 -4.52 14.04 -0.26
C MET A 371 -5.47 12.90 -0.63
N ARG A 372 -6.26 12.37 0.32
CA ARG A 372 -7.26 11.34 0.04
C ARG A 372 -8.32 11.73 -0.99
N MET A 373 -8.59 13.03 -1.10
CA MET A 373 -9.57 13.60 -2.02
C MET A 373 -8.89 14.22 -3.26
N ASN A 374 -7.60 13.97 -3.47
CA ASN A 374 -6.84 14.56 -4.57
C ASN A 374 -7.32 14.01 -5.93
N PRO A 375 -7.77 14.88 -6.86
CA PRO A 375 -8.26 14.48 -8.19
C PRO A 375 -7.27 13.69 -9.04
N ALA A 376 -5.96 13.94 -8.93
CA ALA A 376 -4.92 13.24 -9.68
C ALA A 376 -4.73 11.80 -9.19
N LEU A 377 -4.71 11.59 -7.87
CA LEU A 377 -4.62 10.25 -7.26
C LEU A 377 -5.85 9.41 -7.60
N TYR A 378 -7.03 10.03 -7.50
CA TYR A 378 -8.30 9.40 -7.87
C TYR A 378 -8.35 9.03 -9.35
N THR A 379 -8.10 9.99 -10.26
CA THR A 379 -8.16 9.75 -11.72
C THR A 379 -7.15 8.69 -12.16
N SER A 380 -5.93 8.71 -11.61
CA SER A 380 -4.94 7.67 -11.87
C SER A 380 -5.44 6.29 -11.44
N THR A 381 -6.09 6.18 -10.28
CA THR A 381 -6.67 4.91 -9.82
C THR A 381 -7.80 4.43 -10.71
N VAL A 382 -8.75 5.31 -11.06
CA VAL A 382 -9.87 4.99 -11.96
C VAL A 382 -9.35 4.43 -13.29
N LYS A 383 -8.35 5.10 -13.88
CA LYS A 383 -7.78 4.71 -15.16
C LYS A 383 -7.01 3.39 -15.09
N LEU A 384 -6.23 3.16 -14.03
CA LEU A 384 -5.55 1.87 -13.86
C LEU A 384 -6.56 0.73 -13.63
N LEU A 385 -7.60 0.99 -12.83
CA LEU A 385 -8.65 0.02 -12.51
C LEU A 385 -9.44 -0.39 -13.76
N SER A 386 -9.78 0.56 -14.63
CA SER A 386 -10.55 0.28 -15.86
C SER A 386 -9.79 -0.58 -16.88
N HIS A 387 -8.46 -0.62 -16.80
CA HIS A 387 -7.61 -1.45 -17.66
C HIS A 387 -7.14 -2.74 -16.99
N THR A 388 -7.53 -2.99 -15.74
CA THR A 388 -7.12 -4.17 -14.96
C THR A 388 -8.34 -4.90 -14.38
N TRP A 389 -8.54 -4.86 -13.06
CA TRP A 389 -9.61 -5.57 -12.34
C TRP A 389 -11.02 -5.10 -12.68
N GLY A 390 -11.17 -3.86 -13.16
CA GLY A 390 -12.44 -3.32 -13.67
C GLY A 390 -12.68 -3.59 -15.15
N SER A 391 -11.68 -4.13 -15.88
CA SER A 391 -11.82 -4.43 -17.30
C SER A 391 -12.70 -5.66 -17.53
N LYS A 392 -13.55 -5.61 -18.55
CA LYS A 392 -14.31 -6.77 -19.04
C LYS A 392 -13.61 -7.51 -20.18
N THR A 393 -12.56 -6.91 -20.75
CA THR A 393 -11.75 -7.52 -21.80
C THR A 393 -10.44 -8.02 -21.23
N ALA A 394 -9.99 -9.19 -21.69
CA ALA A 394 -8.65 -9.66 -21.39
C ALA A 394 -7.62 -8.63 -21.90
N ASN A 395 -6.57 -8.40 -21.13
CA ASN A 395 -5.42 -7.60 -21.57
C ASN A 395 -4.54 -8.45 -22.49
N ASP A 396 -3.77 -7.78 -23.35
CA ASP A 396 -2.92 -8.47 -24.33
C ASP A 396 -1.84 -9.36 -23.68
N TRP A 397 -1.47 -9.05 -22.44
CA TRP A 397 -0.47 -9.78 -21.64
C TRP A 397 -1.04 -11.03 -20.97
N ASN A 398 -2.35 -11.28 -21.07
CA ASN A 398 -3.08 -12.35 -20.40
C ASN A 398 -2.89 -12.38 -18.88
N VAL A 399 -2.59 -11.23 -18.25
CA VAL A 399 -2.52 -11.12 -16.79
C VAL A 399 -3.91 -11.38 -16.22
N PRO A 400 -4.08 -12.29 -15.24
CA PRO A 400 -5.40 -12.76 -14.83
C PRO A 400 -6.12 -11.74 -13.92
N TYR A 401 -6.76 -10.71 -14.46
CA TYR A 401 -7.57 -9.76 -13.67
C TYR A 401 -9.03 -10.19 -13.49
N ALA A 402 -9.32 -11.49 -13.59
CA ALA A 402 -10.68 -11.99 -13.44
C ALA A 402 -11.23 -11.63 -12.05
N CYS A 403 -12.26 -10.80 -12.03
CA CYS A 403 -12.91 -10.34 -10.80
C CYS A 403 -14.38 -10.77 -10.81
N PRO A 404 -14.86 -11.51 -9.78
CA PRO A 404 -16.27 -11.88 -9.68
C PRO A 404 -17.16 -10.71 -9.24
N LEU A 405 -16.58 -9.58 -8.83
CA LEU A 405 -17.32 -8.39 -8.41
C LEU A 405 -17.67 -7.51 -9.61
N GLU A 406 -18.83 -6.86 -9.57
CA GLU A 406 -19.21 -5.85 -10.55
C GLU A 406 -18.56 -4.50 -10.21
N ILE A 407 -17.36 -4.28 -10.72
CA ILE A 407 -16.60 -3.05 -10.48
C ILE A 407 -16.96 -1.99 -11.53
N ASP A 408 -17.58 -0.88 -11.12
CA ASP A 408 -17.51 0.39 -11.85
C ASP A 408 -16.23 1.12 -11.43
N SER A 409 -15.26 1.21 -12.33
CA SER A 409 -13.94 1.78 -12.01
C SER A 409 -14.01 3.24 -11.58
N ARG A 410 -15.10 3.95 -11.89
CA ARG A 410 -15.34 5.34 -11.52
C ARG A 410 -15.91 5.47 -10.11
N LYS A 411 -16.39 4.39 -9.50
CA LYS A 411 -17.00 4.44 -8.17
C LYS A 411 -16.03 3.79 -7.17
N LEU A 412 -15.41 4.64 -6.36
CA LEU A 412 -14.42 4.25 -5.36
C LEU A 412 -14.80 4.74 -3.97
N TRP A 413 -14.38 3.99 -2.94
CA TRP A 413 -14.40 4.42 -1.55
C TRP A 413 -12.98 4.48 -0.99
N LEU A 414 -12.77 5.21 0.09
CA LEU A 414 -11.46 5.30 0.72
C LEU A 414 -11.08 4.03 1.48
N TYR A 415 -9.81 3.66 1.38
CA TYR A 415 -9.13 2.80 2.33
C TYR A 415 -8.15 3.66 3.14
N ILE A 416 -8.41 3.81 4.44
CA ILE A 416 -7.58 4.62 5.33
C ILE A 416 -6.46 3.76 5.89
N ASP A 417 -5.22 4.11 5.55
CA ASP A 417 -3.99 3.45 5.99
C ASP A 417 -3.03 4.46 6.63
N ARG A 418 -1.91 3.93 7.12
CA ARG A 418 -0.84 4.58 7.89
C ARG A 418 0.20 5.27 7.00
N MET A 419 1.25 5.79 7.62
CA MET A 419 2.46 6.25 6.93
C MET A 419 3.64 5.34 7.26
N ASN A 420 4.65 5.34 6.41
CA ASN A 420 5.99 4.84 6.75
C ASN A 420 6.91 6.02 7.03
N PHE A 421 7.68 5.93 8.11
CA PHE A 421 8.75 6.89 8.38
C PHE A 421 9.99 6.18 8.90
N ARG A 422 11.03 6.16 8.08
CA ARG A 422 12.24 5.39 8.32
C ARG A 422 13.46 6.29 8.43
N LEU A 423 14.05 6.33 9.61
CA LEU A 423 15.28 7.03 9.89
C LEU A 423 16.48 6.32 9.22
N PRO A 424 17.57 7.06 8.97
CA PRO A 424 18.86 6.45 8.68
C PRO A 424 19.24 5.37 9.69
N ASN A 425 19.84 4.29 9.23
CA ASN A 425 20.47 3.32 10.11
C ASN A 425 21.60 3.98 10.90
N GLN A 426 21.65 3.70 12.20
CA GLN A 426 22.71 4.15 13.11
C GLN A 426 23.80 3.10 13.28
#